data_AF-A0AA39LTJ3-F1
#
_entry.id   AF-A0AA39LTJ3-F1
#
_cell.length_a   1.000
_cell.length_b   1.000
_cell.length_c   1.000
_cell.angle_alpha   90.00
_cell.angle_beta   90.00
_cell.angle_gamma   90.00
#
_symmetry.space_group_name_H-M   'P 1'
#
loop_
_entity.id
_entity.type
_entity.pdbx_description
1 polymer ?
#
loop_
_entity_poly.entity_id
_entity_poly.type
_entity_poly.pdbx_seq_one_letter_code
_entity_poly.pdbx_strand_id
1 'polypeptide(L)'
;MRLTISITTTEAAQLIMKFLVLAVLASAGLCSAAKDQCGTGGIVTKLVHWVVDTGCYIQKDAINSCCVEHDDCYTKQKGRGACDKRFCGCLENAVTSVASGKDRATCSRTSTVMCEMVELLGSPAYTKAGAEEMLKKAKTWIKEHASASATEIKSKVSDWKKVIG
;
A
#
# COMPACT_ATOMS: atom_id res chain seq x y z
N MET A 1 -45.18 -30.18 43.27
CA MET A 1 -43.95 -30.58 42.56
C MET A 1 -43.29 -29.31 42.03
N ARG A 2 -42.28 -28.78 42.72
CA ARG A 2 -41.46 -27.64 42.26
C ARG A 2 -40.04 -28.17 42.05
N LEU A 3 -39.61 -28.28 40.80
CA LEU A 3 -38.22 -28.56 40.45
C LEU A 3 -37.45 -27.23 40.49
N THR A 4 -36.62 -27.05 41.52
CA THR A 4 -35.62 -25.98 41.57
C THR A 4 -34.32 -26.51 40.98
N ILE A 5 -33.94 -26.03 39.81
CA ILE A 5 -32.64 -26.30 39.19
C ILE A 5 -31.62 -25.37 39.85
N SER A 6 -30.76 -25.92 40.71
CA SER A 6 -29.63 -25.19 41.29
C SER A 6 -28.48 -25.19 40.29
N ILE A 7 -28.36 -24.12 39.51
CA ILE A 7 -27.19 -23.89 38.66
C ILE A 7 -26.07 -23.40 39.57
N THR A 8 -25.00 -24.19 39.69
CA THR A 8 -23.83 -23.84 40.51
C THR A 8 -23.07 -22.68 39.86
N THR A 9 -22.64 -21.71 40.67
CA THR A 9 -22.02 -20.44 40.24
C THR A 9 -20.76 -20.60 39.37
N THR A 10 -20.12 -21.77 39.41
CA THR A 10 -18.93 -22.12 38.62
C THR A 10 -19.24 -22.35 37.13
N GLU A 11 -20.37 -22.97 36.79
CA GLU A 11 -20.73 -23.26 35.39
C GLU A 11 -21.15 -21.99 34.65
N ALA A 12 -21.92 -21.12 35.33
CA ALA A 12 -22.29 -19.82 34.81
C ALA A 12 -21.05 -18.93 34.58
N ALA A 13 -20.09 -18.91 35.52
CA ALA A 13 -18.85 -18.15 35.38
C ALA A 13 -17.98 -18.65 34.21
N GLN A 14 -17.92 -19.96 33.98
CA GLN A 14 -17.20 -20.53 32.83
C GLN A 14 -17.87 -20.17 31.49
N LEU A 15 -19.20 -20.16 31.44
CA LEU A 15 -19.94 -19.74 30.25
C LEU A 15 -19.68 -18.27 29.92
N ILE A 16 -19.77 -17.40 30.94
CA ILE A 16 -19.54 -15.96 30.81
C ILE A 16 -18.12 -15.69 30.34
N MET A 17 -17.11 -16.33 30.93
CA MET A 17 -15.71 -16.19 30.49
C MET A 17 -15.52 -16.63 29.03
N LYS A 18 -16.13 -17.73 28.59
CA LYS A 18 -16.06 -18.17 27.19
C LYS A 18 -16.69 -17.17 26.23
N PHE A 19 -17.85 -16.60 26.57
CA PHE A 19 -18.49 -15.55 25.76
C PHE A 19 -17.63 -14.28 25.69
N LEU A 20 -17.00 -13.87 26.80
CA LEU A 20 -16.10 -12.72 26.83
C LEU A 20 -14.85 -12.95 25.96
N VAL A 21 -14.24 -14.13 26.04
CA VAL A 21 -13.07 -14.48 25.21
C VAL A 21 -13.45 -14.49 23.71
N LEU A 22 -14.59 -15.06 23.35
CA LEU A 22 -15.07 -15.06 21.96
C LEU A 22 -15.39 -13.65 21.45
N ALA A 23 -15.98 -12.79 22.28
CA ALA A 23 -16.25 -11.40 21.93
C ALA A 23 -14.96 -10.59 21.73
N VAL A 24 -13.93 -10.79 22.58
CA VAL A 24 -12.62 -10.14 22.44
C VAL A 24 -11.91 -10.63 21.16
N LEU A 25 -11.93 -11.93 20.88
CA LEU A 25 -11.34 -12.49 19.66
C LEU A 25 -12.06 -12.01 18.38
N ALA A 26 -13.38 -11.84 18.43
CA ALA A 26 -14.15 -11.26 17.34
C ALA A 26 -13.84 -9.77 17.11
N SER A 27 -13.50 -9.02 18.16
CA SER A 27 -13.15 -7.59 18.07
C SER A 27 -11.71 -7.32 17.60
N ALA A 28 -10.80 -8.29 17.75
CA ALA A 28 -9.41 -8.18 17.30
C ALA A 28 -9.23 -8.30 15.78
N GLY A 29 -10.29 -8.66 15.03
CA GLY A 29 -10.23 -8.98 13.60
C GLY A 29 -10.60 -7.86 12.63
N LEU A 30 -10.95 -6.66 13.08
CA LEU A 30 -11.47 -5.59 12.18
C LEU A 30 -10.52 -4.40 11.93
N CYS A 31 -9.28 -4.45 12.40
CA CYS A 31 -8.26 -3.52 11.92
C CYS A 31 -7.51 -4.15 10.74
N SER A 32 -8.06 -4.01 9.53
CA SER A 32 -7.23 -4.06 8.33
C SER A 32 -6.28 -2.87 8.40
N ALA A 33 -5.13 -3.03 9.07
CA ALA A 33 -4.05 -2.06 8.98
C ALA A 33 -3.73 -1.89 7.50
N ALA A 34 -3.95 -0.68 6.97
CA ALA A 34 -3.55 -0.36 5.60
C ALA A 34 -2.07 -0.74 5.48
N LYS A 35 -1.74 -1.64 4.55
CA LYS A 35 -0.33 -1.95 4.29
C LYS A 35 0.32 -0.63 3.90
N ASP A 36 1.36 -0.26 4.64
CA ASP A 36 2.19 0.89 4.32
C ASP A 36 2.96 0.59 3.03
N GLN A 37 2.64 1.30 1.95
CA GLN A 37 3.15 1.09 0.61
C GLN A 37 4.13 2.18 0.18
N CYS A 38 4.51 3.10 1.08
CA CYS A 38 5.50 4.10 0.72
C CYS A 38 6.91 3.50 0.58
N GLY A 39 7.41 3.44 -0.66
CA GLY A 39 8.81 3.10 -1.00
C GLY A 39 9.00 1.74 -1.67
N THR A 40 10.12 1.57 -2.37
CA THR A 40 10.37 0.42 -3.26
C THR A 40 11.02 -0.81 -2.61
N GLY A 41 10.89 -0.95 -1.29
CA GLY A 41 11.46 -2.00 -0.47
C GLY A 41 12.85 -1.67 0.10
N GLY A 42 13.31 -2.46 1.09
CA GLY A 42 14.66 -2.35 1.64
C GLY A 42 14.90 -1.11 2.51
N ILE A 43 16.07 -0.48 2.36
CA ILE A 43 16.49 0.66 3.21
C ILE A 43 15.70 1.94 2.91
N VAL A 44 15.22 2.10 1.67
CA VAL A 44 14.48 3.28 1.23
C VAL A 44 13.10 3.31 1.88
N THR A 45 12.37 2.19 1.91
CA THR A 45 11.09 2.08 2.63
C THR A 45 11.26 2.44 4.11
N LYS A 46 12.31 1.94 4.78
CA LYS A 46 12.59 2.28 6.19
C LYS A 46 12.87 3.77 6.39
N LEU A 47 13.62 4.38 5.48
CA LEU A 47 13.90 5.82 5.55
C LEU A 47 12.62 6.64 5.35
N VAL A 48 11.80 6.28 4.37
CA VAL A 48 10.53 6.97 4.10
C VAL A 48 9.57 6.82 5.28
N HIS A 49 9.45 5.62 5.86
CA HIS A 49 8.68 5.40 7.10
C HIS A 49 9.19 6.29 8.22
N TRP A 50 10.50 6.33 8.44
CA TRP A 50 11.07 7.18 9.48
C TRP A 50 10.80 8.68 9.24
N VAL A 51 10.91 9.17 8.00
CA VAL A 51 10.62 10.56 7.64
C VAL A 51 9.14 10.91 7.88
N VAL A 52 8.22 10.00 7.56
CA VAL A 52 6.79 10.20 7.79
C VAL A 52 6.46 10.11 9.28
N ASP A 53 6.97 9.11 9.99
CA ASP A 53 6.69 8.90 11.41
C ASP A 53 7.26 10.01 12.29
N THR A 54 8.41 10.58 11.92
CA THR A 54 9.00 11.70 12.67
C THR A 54 8.49 13.06 12.22
N GLY A 55 8.11 13.20 10.95
CA GLY A 55 7.79 14.49 10.35
C GLY A 55 6.30 14.79 10.22
N CYS A 56 5.46 13.77 10.07
CA CYS A 56 4.02 13.93 9.88
C CYS A 56 3.20 12.70 10.26
N TYR A 57 3.42 12.15 11.45
CA TYR A 57 2.71 10.93 11.89
C TYR A 57 1.18 11.08 11.84
N ILE A 58 0.67 12.29 12.09
CA ILE A 58 -0.77 12.62 12.12
C ILE A 58 -1.44 12.36 10.77
N GLN A 59 -0.69 12.48 9.66
CA GLN A 59 -1.21 12.27 8.29
C GLN A 59 -0.64 11.03 7.61
N LYS A 60 -0.11 10.07 8.38
CA LYS A 60 0.52 8.87 7.83
C LYS A 60 -0.39 8.13 6.84
N ASP A 61 -1.66 7.93 7.21
CA ASP A 61 -2.62 7.21 6.35
C ASP A 61 -2.93 7.97 5.06
N ALA A 62 -3.09 9.29 5.14
CA ALA A 62 -3.33 10.14 3.98
C ALA A 62 -2.11 10.15 3.03
N ILE A 63 -0.90 10.27 3.59
CA ILE A 63 0.36 10.16 2.84
C ILE A 63 0.50 8.77 2.20
N ASN A 64 0.17 7.71 2.92
CA ASN A 64 0.21 6.35 2.38
C ASN A 64 -0.75 6.16 1.20
N SER A 65 -1.94 6.76 1.26
CA SER A 65 -2.87 6.75 0.11
C SER A 65 -2.24 7.38 -1.13
N CYS A 66 -1.46 8.46 -0.97
CA CYS A 66 -0.73 9.07 -2.07
C CYS A 66 0.34 8.12 -2.65
N CYS A 67 1.06 7.38 -1.79
CA CYS A 67 2.04 6.39 -2.24
C CYS A 67 1.39 5.26 -3.05
N VAL A 68 0.23 4.76 -2.61
CA VAL A 68 -0.52 3.72 -3.36
C VAL A 68 -0.90 4.21 -4.75
N GLU A 69 -1.38 5.45 -4.89
CA GLU A 69 -1.70 6.01 -6.20
C GLU A 69 -0.47 6.23 -7.08
N HIS A 70 0.66 6.63 -6.48
CA HIS A 70 1.92 6.85 -7.19
C HIS A 70 2.49 5.54 -7.74
N ASP A 71 2.53 4.49 -6.92
CA ASP A 71 2.99 3.16 -7.33
C ASP A 71 2.09 2.56 -8.42
N ASP A 72 0.77 2.77 -8.35
CA ASP A 72 -0.15 2.37 -9.43
C ASP A 72 0.14 3.13 -10.73
N CYS A 73 0.39 4.44 -10.63
CA CYS A 73 0.75 5.27 -11.77
C CYS A 73 2.08 4.81 -12.42
N TYR A 74 3.08 4.49 -11.61
CA TYR A 74 4.36 3.92 -12.02
C TYR A 74 4.17 2.54 -12.66
N THR A 75 3.41 1.64 -12.04
CA THR A 75 3.10 0.30 -12.57
C THR A 75 2.41 0.39 -13.94
N LYS A 76 1.49 1.35 -14.10
CA LYS A 76 0.77 1.58 -15.36
C LYS A 76 1.57 2.38 -16.40
N GLN A 77 2.80 2.79 -16.07
CA GLN A 77 3.69 3.53 -16.96
C GLN A 77 3.02 4.78 -17.58
N LYS A 78 2.28 5.56 -16.78
CA LYS A 78 1.55 6.76 -17.25
C LYS A 78 2.45 7.98 -17.51
N GLY A 79 3.76 7.81 -17.49
CA GLY A 79 4.76 8.86 -17.61
C GLY A 79 5.23 9.35 -16.24
N ARG A 80 6.53 9.20 -15.96
CA ARG A 80 7.15 9.54 -14.66
C ARG A 80 6.79 10.93 -14.17
N GLY A 81 7.05 11.96 -14.97
CA GLY A 81 6.81 13.35 -14.57
C GLY A 81 5.33 13.67 -14.31
N ALA A 82 4.40 12.98 -14.98
CA ALA A 82 2.97 13.13 -14.70
C ALA A 82 2.59 12.44 -13.38
N CYS A 83 3.14 11.25 -13.12
CA CYS A 83 2.96 10.54 -11.86
C CYS A 83 3.53 11.32 -10.67
N ASP A 84 4.75 11.84 -10.79
CA ASP A 84 5.43 12.59 -9.72
C ASP A 84 4.65 13.88 -9.38
N LYS A 85 4.21 14.65 -10.38
CA LYS A 85 3.38 15.84 -10.16
C LYS A 85 2.06 15.53 -9.45
N ARG A 86 1.39 14.44 -9.84
CA ARG A 86 0.15 14.00 -9.19
C ARG A 86 0.41 13.61 -7.73
N PHE A 87 1.52 12.92 -7.48
CA PHE A 87 1.92 12.54 -6.13
C PHE A 87 2.20 13.77 -5.26
N CYS A 88 2.95 14.76 -5.77
CA CYS A 88 3.19 16.02 -5.08
C CYS A 88 1.89 16.75 -4.70
N GLY A 89 0.96 16.88 -5.66
CA GLY A 89 -0.36 17.47 -5.37
C GLY A 89 -1.18 16.67 -4.37
N CYS A 90 -1.08 15.34 -4.37
CA CYS A 90 -1.72 14.50 -3.36
C CYS A 90 -1.14 14.77 -1.96
N LEU A 91 0.20 14.83 -1.84
CA LEU A 91 0.86 15.11 -0.56
C LEU A 91 0.51 16.49 -0.01
N GLU A 92 0.49 17.51 -0.86
CA GLU A 92 0.06 18.86 -0.48
C GLU A 92 -1.35 18.84 0.10
N ASN A 93 -2.29 18.15 -0.55
CA ASN A 93 -3.66 18.01 -0.09
C ASN A 93 -3.74 17.22 1.23
N ALA A 94 -2.97 16.14 1.38
CA ALA A 94 -2.94 15.31 2.57
C ALA A 94 -2.56 16.09 3.84
N VAL A 95 -1.71 17.10 3.74
CA VAL A 95 -1.24 17.88 4.89
C VAL A 95 -2.07 19.15 5.17
N THR A 96 -3.07 19.47 4.34
CA THR A 96 -3.90 20.68 4.51
C THR A 96 -4.72 20.71 5.80
N SER A 97 -5.14 19.54 6.28
CA SER A 97 -6.01 19.37 7.45
C SER A 97 -5.24 19.46 8.78
N VAL A 98 -3.91 19.59 8.75
CA VAL A 98 -3.08 19.69 9.95
C VAL A 98 -3.28 21.07 10.60
N ALA A 99 -3.55 21.05 11.91
CA ALA A 99 -3.69 22.25 12.73
C ALA A 99 -2.45 23.14 12.63
N SER A 100 -2.66 24.46 12.63
CA SER A 100 -1.60 25.46 12.52
C SER A 100 -0.52 25.31 13.60
N GLY A 101 0.70 25.73 13.28
CA GLY A 101 1.84 25.68 14.19
C GLY A 101 2.92 24.69 13.74
N LYS A 102 3.64 24.11 14.70
CA LYS A 102 4.81 23.27 14.45
C LYS A 102 4.49 22.02 13.63
N ASP A 103 3.35 21.39 13.89
CA ASP A 103 2.94 20.16 13.20
C ASP A 103 2.66 20.44 11.72
N ARG A 104 1.93 21.51 11.40
CA ARG A 104 1.72 21.94 10.01
C ARG A 104 3.02 22.23 9.28
N ALA A 105 3.95 22.93 9.93
CA ALA A 105 5.24 23.25 9.33
C ALA A 105 6.09 21.99 9.07
N THR A 106 6.05 21.03 9.99
CA THR A 106 6.83 19.78 9.87
C THR A 106 6.20 18.87 8.82
N CYS A 107 4.87 18.71 8.82
CA CYS A 107 4.13 17.99 7.79
C CYS A 107 4.35 18.57 6.40
N SER A 108 4.29 19.90 6.26
CA SER A 108 4.55 20.57 4.99
C SER A 108 5.99 20.35 4.51
N ARG A 109 6.98 20.36 5.41
CA ARG A 109 8.36 20.04 5.05
C ARG A 109 8.49 18.58 4.60
N THR A 110 7.86 17.65 5.30
CA THR A 110 7.86 16.23 4.94
C THR A 110 7.25 16.01 3.55
N SER A 111 6.10 16.63 3.24
CA SER A 111 5.49 16.53 1.92
C SER A 111 6.42 17.09 0.81
N THR A 112 7.08 18.22 1.07
CA THR A 112 8.03 18.81 0.11
C THR A 112 9.21 17.87 -0.15
N VAL A 113 9.85 17.35 0.89
CA VAL A 113 10.99 16.42 0.74
C VAL A 113 10.58 15.16 -0.02
N MET A 114 9.42 14.59 0.27
CA MET A 114 8.93 13.41 -0.44
C MET A 114 8.68 13.70 -1.94
N CYS A 115 8.11 14.86 -2.26
CA CYS A 115 7.92 15.31 -3.64
C CYS A 115 9.27 15.46 -4.38
N GLU A 116 10.21 16.18 -3.80
CA GLU A 116 11.55 16.40 -4.40
C GLU A 116 12.29 15.07 -4.63
N MET A 117 12.17 14.13 -3.70
CA MET A 117 12.85 12.84 -3.79
C MET A 117 12.35 11.99 -4.95
N VAL A 118 11.04 11.99 -5.25
CA VAL A 118 10.53 11.24 -6.42
C VAL A 118 10.90 11.91 -7.74
N GLU A 119 10.93 13.25 -7.77
CA GLU A 119 11.35 13.98 -8.97
C GLU A 119 12.84 13.77 -9.29
N LEU A 120 13.69 13.77 -8.27
CA LEU A 120 15.14 13.61 -8.40
C LEU A 120 15.56 12.15 -8.61
N LEU A 121 14.97 11.22 -7.85
CA LEU A 121 15.44 9.83 -7.74
C LEU A 121 14.41 8.79 -8.18
N GLY A 122 13.24 9.19 -8.69
CA GLY A 122 12.17 8.27 -9.07
C GLY A 122 12.41 7.47 -10.36
N SER A 123 13.36 7.86 -11.21
CA SER A 123 13.57 7.22 -12.53
C SER A 123 13.89 5.71 -12.45
N PRO A 124 14.80 5.24 -11.57
CA PRO A 124 15.02 3.81 -11.37
C PRO A 124 13.77 3.07 -10.88
N ALA A 125 13.02 3.66 -9.94
CA ALA A 125 11.78 3.08 -9.42
C ALA A 125 10.70 2.97 -10.51
N TYR A 126 10.53 4.01 -11.32
CA TYR A 126 9.60 4.03 -12.44
C TYR A 126 9.91 2.95 -13.48
N THR A 127 11.18 2.86 -13.89
CA THR A 127 11.62 1.86 -14.87
C THR A 127 11.44 0.44 -14.32
N LYS A 128 11.82 0.22 -13.05
CA LYS A 128 11.67 -1.08 -12.38
C LYS A 128 10.21 -1.51 -12.32
N ALA A 129 9.29 -0.63 -11.90
CA ALA A 129 7.87 -0.92 -11.82
C ALA A 129 7.29 -1.36 -13.18
N GLY A 130 7.68 -0.67 -14.26
CA GLY A 130 7.29 -1.04 -15.61
C GLY A 130 7.81 -2.41 -16.05
N ALA A 131 9.09 -2.68 -15.79
CA ALA A 131 9.71 -3.97 -16.11
C ALA A 131 9.04 -5.14 -15.35
N GLU A 132 8.75 -4.94 -14.06
CA GLU A 132 8.07 -5.94 -13.22
C GLU A 132 6.64 -6.21 -13.71
N GLU A 133 5.88 -5.19 -14.09
CA GLU A 133 4.53 -5.35 -14.64
C GLU A 133 4.55 -6.08 -16.00
N MET A 134 5.51 -5.75 -16.86
CA MET A 134 5.69 -6.45 -18.13
C MET A 134 6.08 -7.93 -17.91
N LEU A 135 6.99 -8.20 -16.98
CA LEU A 135 7.37 -9.57 -16.61
C LEU A 135 6.18 -10.36 -16.06
N LYS A 136 5.34 -9.73 -15.23
CA LYS A 136 4.12 -10.33 -14.70
C LYS A 136 3.15 -10.70 -15.83
N LYS A 137 2.87 -9.77 -16.74
CA LYS A 137 2.03 -10.03 -17.92
C LYS A 137 2.60 -11.15 -18.79
N ALA A 138 3.91 -11.18 -18.97
CA ALA A 138 4.59 -12.22 -19.74
C ALA A 138 4.43 -13.60 -19.10
N LYS A 139 4.65 -13.72 -17.78
CA LYS A 139 4.45 -14.96 -17.02
C LYS A 139 3.00 -15.45 -17.09
N THR A 140 2.04 -14.54 -16.94
CA THR A 140 0.60 -14.86 -17.06
C THR A 140 0.28 -15.39 -18.46
N TRP A 141 0.74 -14.70 -19.50
CA TRP A 141 0.52 -15.13 -20.88
C TRP A 141 1.08 -16.53 -21.13
N ILE A 142 2.33 -16.81 -20.72
CA ILE A 142 2.95 -18.13 -20.86
C ILE A 142 2.14 -19.22 -20.14
N LYS A 143 1.64 -18.92 -18.92
CA LYS A 143 0.84 -19.88 -18.14
C LYS A 143 -0.48 -20.21 -18.83
N GLU A 144 -1.16 -19.21 -19.36
CA GLU A 144 -2.44 -19.35 -20.07
C GLU A 144 -2.27 -20.03 -21.43
N HIS A 145 -1.09 -19.88 -22.03
CA HIS A 145 -0.77 -20.35 -23.38
C HIS A 145 0.29 -21.46 -23.34
N ALA A 146 0.19 -22.36 -22.36
CA ALA A 146 1.13 -23.48 -22.20
C ALA A 146 1.16 -24.43 -23.41
N SER A 147 0.08 -24.45 -24.21
CA SER A 147 -0.05 -25.20 -25.46
C SER A 147 0.13 -24.33 -26.72
N ALA A 148 0.61 -23.10 -26.60
CA ALA A 148 0.80 -22.21 -27.75
C ALA A 148 1.81 -22.78 -28.75
N SER A 149 1.52 -22.56 -30.03
CA SER A 149 2.46 -22.89 -31.10
C SER A 149 3.67 -21.95 -31.09
N ALA A 150 4.79 -22.42 -31.65
CA ALA A 150 5.98 -21.59 -31.84
C ALA A 150 5.71 -20.31 -32.65
N THR A 151 4.73 -20.35 -33.56
CA THR A 151 4.28 -19.20 -34.36
C THR A 151 3.59 -18.14 -33.49
N GLU A 152 2.72 -18.58 -32.57
CA GLU A 152 2.00 -17.71 -31.66
C GLU A 152 2.95 -17.02 -30.66
N ILE A 153 3.92 -17.79 -30.13
CA ILE A 153 5.00 -17.25 -29.28
C ILE A 153 5.81 -16.19 -30.04
N LYS A 154 6.21 -16.47 -31.29
CA LYS A 154 6.95 -15.50 -32.13
C LYS A 154 6.16 -14.22 -32.36
N SER A 155 4.86 -14.32 -32.65
CA SER A 155 3.99 -13.15 -32.80
C SER A 155 3.96 -12.31 -31.52
N LYS A 156 3.74 -12.96 -30.37
CA LYS A 156 3.65 -12.25 -29.08
C LYS A 156 4.95 -11.56 -28.68
N VAL A 157 6.09 -12.22 -28.90
CA VAL A 157 7.41 -11.63 -28.65
C VAL A 157 7.65 -10.41 -29.55
N SER A 158 7.21 -10.46 -30.81
CA SER A 158 7.28 -9.32 -31.73
C SER A 158 6.47 -8.13 -31.20
N ASP A 159 5.25 -8.38 -30.70
CA ASP A 159 4.41 -7.33 -30.14
C ASP A 159 4.99 -6.73 -28.86
N TRP A 160 5.58 -7.55 -27.98
CA TRP A 160 6.28 -7.02 -26.81
C TRP A 160 7.46 -6.15 -27.21
N LYS A 161 8.28 -6.56 -28.19
CA LYS A 161 9.42 -5.76 -28.67
C LYS A 161 9.02 -4.35 -29.11
N LYS A 162 7.85 -4.17 -29.72
CA LYS A 162 7.33 -2.84 -30.12
C LYS A 162 6.98 -1.92 -28.95
N VAL A 163 6.81 -2.48 -27.75
CA VAL A 163 6.48 -1.73 -26.53
C VAL A 163 7.74 -1.38 -25.72
N ILE A 164 8.84 -2.12 -25.92
CA ILE A 164 10.11 -1.93 -25.17
C ILE A 164 11.16 -1.13 -25.95
N GLY A 165 11.01 -0.98 -27.27
CA GLY A 165 11.91 -0.22 -28.15
C GLY A 165 11.20 0.97 -28.77
#